data_AF-A0A731TNH9-F1
#
_entry.id   AF-A0A731TNH9-F1
#
_cell.length_a   1.000
_cell.length_b   1.000
_cell.length_c   1.000
_cell.angle_alpha   90.00
_cell.angle_beta   90.00
_cell.angle_gamma   90.00
#
_symmetry.space_group_name_H-M   'P 1'
#
loop_
_entity.id
_entity.type
_entity.pdbx_description
1 polymer ?
#
loop_
_entity_poly.entity_id
_entity_poly.type
_entity_poly.pdbx_seq_one_letter_code
_entity_poly.pdbx_strand_id
1 'polypeptide(L)'
;MTLQQEIIQALGAKSHINPEEEIRRSVDFLKAYLKTYPFLKSLVLGISGGQDSTLAGKLSQMAIAELREETGDNALQFIAVRLPYGVQADEQDCQDAIAFIQPDRVLTVNIKGAVLASEQALREAGIELSDFVRGNEKARERMKAQYSIAGMTHGVVVGTDHAAEAITGFFTKYGDGGTDINPLHRLNKRQGKQLLATLGCPEHLYKKVPTADLEDDRPSLPDEAALGVTYDNIDDYLEGKTLDPAIAKTIEGWYVKTEHKRHLPITVFDDFWKK
;
A
#
# COMPACT_ATOMS: atom_id res chain seq x y z
N MET A 1 21.88 18.96 7.13
CA MET A 1 21.19 17.84 7.80
C MET A 1 21.93 16.56 7.42
N THR A 2 21.82 15.49 8.19
CA THR A 2 22.28 14.17 7.69
C THR A 2 21.27 13.67 6.65
N LEU A 3 21.68 12.77 5.75
CA LEU A 3 20.77 12.16 4.77
C LEU A 3 19.58 11.46 5.48
N GLN A 4 19.83 10.83 6.63
CA GLN A 4 18.77 10.26 7.47
C GLN A 4 17.73 11.29 7.89
N GLN A 5 18.15 12.47 8.38
CA GLN A 5 17.24 13.55 8.76
C GLN A 5 16.42 14.05 7.57
N GLU A 6 17.04 14.16 6.40
CA GLU A 6 16.37 14.58 5.16
C GLU A 6 15.32 13.56 4.73
N ILE A 7 15.64 12.26 4.78
CA ILE A 7 14.71 11.18 4.44
C ILE A 7 13.54 11.12 5.44
N ILE A 8 13.81 11.20 6.74
CA ILE A 8 12.76 11.21 7.79
C ILE A 8 11.80 12.37 7.56
N GLN A 9 12.35 13.57 7.30
CA GLN A 9 11.54 14.75 7.03
C GLN A 9 10.72 14.60 5.74
N ALA A 10 11.34 14.10 4.67
CA ALA A 10 10.68 13.91 3.37
C ALA A 10 9.53 12.89 3.44
N LEU A 11 9.66 11.84 4.24
CA LEU A 11 8.64 10.80 4.41
C LEU A 11 7.67 11.09 5.56
N GLY A 12 7.85 12.21 6.28
CA GLY A 12 7.02 12.59 7.42
C GLY A 12 7.08 11.62 8.61
N ALA A 13 8.11 10.77 8.68
CA ALA A 13 8.24 9.76 9.71
C ALA A 13 8.46 10.39 11.10
N LYS A 14 7.94 9.73 12.14
CA LYS A 14 8.10 10.15 13.54
C LYS A 14 8.84 9.06 14.32
N SER A 15 9.65 9.49 15.29
CA SER A 15 10.33 8.56 16.21
C SER A 15 9.34 7.81 17.11
N HIS A 16 8.27 8.48 17.53
CA HIS A 16 7.23 7.93 18.39
C HIS A 16 5.86 8.48 17.97
N ILE A 17 4.81 7.71 18.22
CA ILE A 17 3.43 8.09 17.90
C ILE A 17 2.50 7.81 19.08
N ASN A 18 1.39 8.55 19.13
CA ASN A 18 0.20 8.14 19.85
C ASN A 18 -0.73 7.42 18.85
N PRO A 19 -0.99 6.10 18.98
CA PRO A 19 -1.79 5.36 18.01
C PRO A 19 -3.20 5.91 17.80
N GLU A 20 -3.87 6.38 18.86
CA GLU A 20 -5.22 6.93 18.77
C GLU A 20 -5.26 8.23 17.96
N GLU A 21 -4.28 9.12 18.19
CA GLU A 21 -4.13 10.36 17.41
C GLU A 21 -3.82 10.06 15.94
N GLU A 22 -3.00 9.05 15.67
CA GLU A 22 -2.65 8.67 14.30
C GLU A 22 -3.80 7.98 13.56
N ILE A 23 -4.64 7.20 14.26
CA ILE A 23 -5.91 6.69 13.72
C ILE A 23 -6.81 7.86 13.34
N ARG A 24 -7.03 8.82 14.25
CA ARG A 24 -7.84 10.02 13.95
C ARG A 24 -7.29 10.80 12.78
N ARG A 25 -5.97 11.03 12.72
CA ARG A 25 -5.32 11.72 11.61
C ARG A 25 -5.67 11.09 10.26
N SER A 26 -5.58 9.77 10.14
CA SER A 26 -5.90 9.06 8.89
C SER A 26 -7.39 9.10 8.56
N VAL A 27 -8.27 8.90 9.54
CA VAL A 27 -9.74 8.95 9.36
C VAL A 27 -10.19 10.36 8.94
N ASP A 28 -9.75 11.39 9.67
CA ASP A 28 -10.12 12.77 9.42
C ASP A 28 -9.54 13.28 8.09
N PHE A 29 -8.36 12.81 7.70
CA PHE A 29 -7.79 13.07 6.38
C PHE A 29 -8.67 12.53 5.25
N LEU A 30 -9.09 11.26 5.33
CA LEU A 30 -9.98 10.66 4.33
C LEU A 30 -11.33 11.40 4.26
N LYS A 31 -11.92 11.71 5.42
CA LYS A 31 -13.19 12.46 5.51
C LYS A 31 -13.04 13.86 4.91
N ALA A 32 -11.98 14.59 5.24
CA ALA A 32 -11.74 15.94 4.72
C ALA A 32 -11.61 15.94 3.20
N TYR A 33 -10.93 14.95 2.63
CA TYR A 33 -10.80 14.81 1.18
C TYR A 33 -12.17 14.58 0.51
N LEU A 34 -12.99 13.65 1.02
CA LEU A 34 -14.34 13.40 0.49
C LEU A 34 -15.29 14.58 0.68
N LYS A 35 -15.22 15.31 1.79
CA LYS A 35 -16.00 16.55 2.02
C LYS A 35 -15.61 17.66 1.03
N THR A 36 -14.32 17.76 0.69
CA THR A 36 -13.81 18.74 -0.28
C THR A 36 -14.34 18.45 -1.69
N TYR A 37 -14.54 17.17 -2.03
CA TYR A 37 -15.00 16.73 -3.34
C TYR A 37 -16.28 15.89 -3.24
N PRO A 38 -17.47 16.51 -3.06
CA PRO A 38 -18.72 15.80 -2.77
C PRO A 38 -19.21 14.86 -3.87
N PHE A 39 -18.66 14.95 -5.09
CA PHE A 39 -18.93 14.02 -6.18
C PHE A 39 -18.29 12.65 -5.95
N LEU A 40 -17.30 12.55 -5.04
CA LEU A 40 -16.72 11.29 -4.63
C LEU A 40 -17.62 10.59 -3.61
N LYS A 41 -18.02 9.35 -3.93
CA LYS A 41 -18.96 8.53 -3.15
C LYS A 41 -18.36 7.23 -2.64
N SER A 42 -17.18 6.83 -3.10
CA SER A 42 -16.57 5.59 -2.60
C SER A 42 -15.07 5.67 -2.38
N LEU A 43 -14.62 4.91 -1.38
CA LEU A 43 -13.23 4.51 -1.23
C LEU A 43 -13.12 3.06 -1.70
N VAL A 44 -12.20 2.79 -2.62
CA VAL A 44 -11.97 1.45 -3.18
C VAL A 44 -10.57 0.99 -2.79
N LEU A 45 -10.45 -0.21 -2.24
CA LEU A 45 -9.16 -0.78 -1.84
C LEU A 45 -9.09 -2.29 -2.06
N GLY A 46 -7.98 -2.76 -2.61
CA GLY A 46 -7.59 -4.15 -2.67
C GLY A 46 -7.26 -4.71 -1.28
N ILE A 47 -7.94 -5.76 -0.85
CA ILE A 47 -7.66 -6.45 0.41
C ILE A 47 -6.87 -7.72 0.12
N SER A 48 -5.63 -7.78 0.61
CA SER A 48 -4.72 -8.90 0.43
C SER A 48 -4.71 -9.87 1.61
N GLY A 49 -5.19 -9.46 2.78
CA GLY A 49 -4.96 -10.16 4.06
C GLY A 49 -3.61 -9.82 4.71
N GLY A 50 -2.86 -8.87 4.14
CA GLY A 50 -1.65 -8.31 4.75
C GLY A 50 -1.94 -7.20 5.76
N GLN A 51 -0.93 -6.84 6.54
CA GLN A 51 -0.99 -5.77 7.54
C GLN A 51 -1.54 -4.45 6.94
N ASP A 52 -0.98 -4.02 5.82
CA ASP A 52 -1.16 -2.64 5.34
C ASP A 52 -2.55 -2.44 4.73
N SER A 53 -3.00 -3.40 3.91
CA SER A 53 -4.37 -3.38 3.36
C SER A 53 -5.44 -3.57 4.45
N THR A 54 -5.14 -4.34 5.50
CA THR A 54 -6.03 -4.48 6.66
C THR A 54 -6.20 -3.15 7.39
N LEU A 55 -5.10 -2.44 7.66
CA LEU A 55 -5.13 -1.15 8.34
C LEU A 55 -5.82 -0.07 7.49
N ALA A 56 -5.39 0.10 6.24
CA ALA A 56 -5.97 1.08 5.34
C ALA A 56 -7.47 0.81 5.10
N GLY A 57 -7.87 -0.46 4.99
CA GLY A 57 -9.26 -0.85 4.85
C GLY A 57 -10.09 -0.50 6.09
N LYS A 58 -9.60 -0.80 7.29
CA LYS A 58 -10.30 -0.46 8.53
C LYS A 58 -10.49 1.05 8.69
N LEU A 59 -9.44 1.82 8.45
CA LEU A 59 -9.49 3.29 8.51
C LEU A 59 -10.46 3.87 7.46
N SER A 60 -10.50 3.28 6.26
CA SER A 60 -11.43 3.69 5.19
C SER A 60 -12.89 3.42 5.55
N GLN A 61 -13.19 2.25 6.11
CA GLN A 61 -14.55 1.93 6.58
C GLN A 61 -14.99 2.85 7.73
N MET A 62 -14.10 3.15 8.68
CA MET A 62 -14.38 4.10 9.76
C MET A 62 -14.68 5.49 9.21
N ALA A 63 -13.85 5.99 8.28
CA ALA A 63 -14.06 7.29 7.64
C ALA A 63 -15.41 7.39 6.93
N ILE A 64 -15.79 6.35 6.17
CA ILE A 64 -17.08 6.32 5.47
C ILE A 64 -18.26 6.23 6.45
N ALA A 65 -18.17 5.38 7.48
CA ALA A 65 -19.24 5.21 8.45
C ALA A 65 -19.52 6.52 9.21
N GLU A 66 -18.47 7.17 9.72
CA GLU A 66 -18.59 8.47 10.39
C GLU A 66 -19.12 9.55 9.44
N LEU A 67 -18.63 9.60 8.20
CA LEU A 67 -19.08 10.60 7.25
C LEU A 67 -20.55 10.40 6.84
N ARG A 68 -21.00 9.15 6.72
CA ARG A 68 -22.41 8.81 6.46
C ARG A 68 -23.30 9.27 7.62
N GLU A 69 -22.86 9.06 8.86
CA GLU A 69 -23.58 9.55 10.05
C GLU A 69 -23.64 11.08 10.11
N GLU A 70 -22.53 11.75 9.82
CA GLU A 70 -22.44 13.22 9.83
C GLU A 70 -23.28 13.90 8.74
N THR A 71 -23.39 13.28 7.57
CA THR A 71 -23.99 13.91 6.38
C THR A 71 -25.37 13.39 6.03
N GLY A 72 -25.73 12.19 6.50
CA GLY A 72 -26.91 11.46 6.06
C GLY A 72 -26.82 10.92 4.63
N ASP A 73 -25.66 11.01 3.96
CA ASP A 73 -25.48 10.57 2.57
C ASP A 73 -25.19 9.06 2.50
N ASN A 74 -26.27 8.28 2.31
CA ASN A 74 -26.20 6.82 2.17
C ASN A 74 -25.50 6.34 0.89
N ALA A 75 -25.12 7.22 -0.04
CA ALA A 75 -24.34 6.83 -1.22
C ALA A 75 -22.85 6.60 -0.89
N LEU A 76 -22.36 7.20 0.20
CA LEU A 76 -20.99 7.03 0.69
C LEU A 76 -20.76 5.57 1.08
N GLN A 77 -19.75 4.91 0.52
CA GLN A 77 -19.45 3.51 0.81
C GLN A 77 -17.95 3.18 0.72
N PHE A 78 -17.48 2.23 1.52
CA PHE A 78 -16.19 1.60 1.35
C PHE A 78 -16.35 0.25 0.62
N ILE A 79 -15.58 0.06 -0.45
CA ILE A 79 -15.60 -1.14 -1.27
C ILE A 79 -14.26 -1.87 -1.11
N ALA A 80 -14.29 -2.99 -0.40
CA ALA A 80 -13.19 -3.93 -0.32
C ALA A 80 -13.19 -4.83 -1.57
N VAL A 81 -12.02 -5.00 -2.20
CA VAL A 81 -11.89 -5.81 -3.42
C VAL A 81 -10.86 -6.92 -3.20
N ARG A 82 -11.27 -8.18 -3.31
CA ARG A 82 -10.34 -9.30 -3.41
C ARG A 82 -9.82 -9.40 -4.84
N LEU A 83 -8.50 -9.52 -4.99
CA LEU A 83 -7.81 -9.47 -6.29
C LEU A 83 -6.87 -10.68 -6.49
N PRO A 84 -7.39 -11.92 -6.44
CA PRO A 84 -6.57 -13.12 -6.55
C PRO A 84 -6.07 -13.33 -7.98
N TYR A 85 -4.87 -13.91 -8.12
CA TYR A 85 -4.38 -14.49 -9.37
C TYR A 85 -4.65 -15.99 -9.35
N GLY A 86 -5.83 -16.42 -9.83
CA GLY A 86 -6.24 -17.82 -9.73
C GLY A 86 -6.79 -18.12 -8.33
N VAL A 87 -6.20 -19.09 -7.63
CA VAL A 87 -6.56 -19.45 -6.25
C VAL A 87 -5.49 -18.92 -5.32
N GLN A 88 -5.87 -18.12 -4.34
CA GLN A 88 -4.96 -17.52 -3.36
C GLN A 88 -4.73 -18.50 -2.19
N ALA A 89 -3.46 -18.71 -1.82
CA ALA A 89 -3.10 -19.69 -0.79
C ALA A 89 -3.48 -19.21 0.62
N ASP A 90 -3.35 -17.91 0.90
CA ASP A 90 -3.69 -17.26 2.18
C ASP A 90 -5.09 -16.64 2.18
N GLU A 91 -6.04 -17.26 1.46
CA GLU A 91 -7.44 -16.77 1.38
C GLU A 91 -8.07 -16.59 2.78
N GLN A 92 -7.70 -17.40 3.77
CA GLN A 92 -8.20 -17.26 5.14
C GLN A 92 -7.80 -15.93 5.78
N ASP A 93 -6.56 -15.48 5.59
CA ASP A 93 -6.11 -14.17 6.12
C ASP A 93 -6.91 -13.03 5.47
N CYS A 94 -7.23 -13.17 4.18
CA CYS A 94 -8.07 -12.21 3.47
C CYS A 94 -9.50 -12.18 4.04
N GLN A 95 -10.09 -13.34 4.33
CA GLN A 95 -11.40 -13.42 4.98
C GLN A 95 -11.39 -12.82 6.39
N ASP A 96 -10.35 -13.10 7.18
CA ASP A 96 -10.20 -12.58 8.54
C ASP A 96 -10.04 -11.05 8.54
N ALA A 97 -9.25 -10.53 7.59
CA ALA A 97 -9.14 -9.09 7.37
C ALA A 97 -10.50 -8.46 7.01
N ILE A 98 -11.24 -9.05 6.07
CA ILE A 98 -12.58 -8.57 5.70
C ILE A 98 -13.54 -8.60 6.89
N ALA A 99 -13.51 -9.66 7.70
CA ALA A 99 -14.34 -9.80 8.89
C ALA A 99 -14.02 -8.74 9.96
N PHE A 100 -12.75 -8.39 10.12
CA PHE A 100 -12.31 -7.32 11.01
C PHE A 100 -12.68 -5.91 10.49
N ILE A 101 -12.50 -5.69 9.18
CA ILE A 101 -12.77 -4.40 8.52
C ILE A 101 -14.28 -4.09 8.56
N GLN A 102 -15.12 -5.09 8.25
CA GLN A 102 -16.57 -4.95 8.03
C GLN A 102 -16.92 -3.95 6.93
N PRO A 103 -16.44 -4.16 5.68
CA PRO A 103 -16.66 -3.24 4.59
C PRO A 103 -18.14 -3.19 4.17
N ASP A 104 -18.62 -2.04 3.70
CA ASP A 104 -19.99 -1.91 3.17
C ASP A 104 -20.24 -2.85 1.97
N ARG A 105 -19.21 -3.07 1.15
CA ARG A 105 -19.26 -3.97 -0.01
C ARG A 105 -17.97 -4.76 -0.16
N VAL A 106 -18.11 -6.04 -0.50
CA VAL A 106 -17.00 -6.92 -0.87
C VAL A 106 -17.17 -7.36 -2.31
N LEU A 107 -16.15 -7.12 -3.14
CA LEU A 107 -16.07 -7.58 -4.51
C LEU A 107 -14.94 -8.58 -4.68
N THR A 108 -14.96 -9.35 -5.77
CA THR A 108 -13.86 -10.23 -6.14
C THR A 108 -13.63 -10.12 -7.64
N VAL A 109 -12.40 -9.77 -8.02
CA VAL A 109 -11.98 -9.70 -9.41
C VAL A 109 -10.75 -10.58 -9.55
N ASN A 110 -10.93 -11.74 -10.19
CA ASN A 110 -9.81 -12.64 -10.46
C ASN A 110 -8.99 -12.10 -11.64
N ILE A 111 -7.76 -11.68 -11.37
CA ILE A 111 -6.91 -11.01 -12.37
C ILE A 111 -6.24 -11.97 -13.35
N LYS A 112 -6.32 -13.29 -13.11
CA LYS A 112 -5.56 -14.30 -13.88
C LYS A 112 -5.85 -14.26 -15.37
N GLY A 113 -7.12 -14.16 -15.76
CA GLY A 113 -7.50 -14.13 -17.17
C GLY A 113 -6.89 -12.93 -17.91
N ALA A 114 -6.91 -11.75 -17.28
CA ALA A 114 -6.37 -10.53 -17.88
C ALA A 114 -4.84 -10.53 -17.96
N VAL A 115 -4.17 -10.99 -16.91
CA VAL A 115 -2.70 -11.14 -16.90
C VAL A 115 -2.24 -12.12 -17.97
N LEU A 116 -2.88 -13.30 -18.08
CA LEU A 116 -2.53 -14.29 -19.10
C LEU A 116 -2.75 -13.77 -20.53
N ALA A 117 -3.80 -12.98 -20.75
CA ALA A 117 -4.02 -12.34 -22.05
C ALA A 117 -2.94 -11.29 -22.36
N SER A 118 -2.52 -10.48 -21.38
CA SER A 118 -1.41 -9.53 -21.52
C SER A 118 -0.10 -10.25 -21.87
N GLU A 119 0.23 -11.31 -21.14
CA GLU A 119 1.41 -12.14 -21.39
C GLU A 119 1.43 -12.75 -22.79
N GLN A 120 0.29 -13.27 -23.24
CA GLN A 120 0.17 -13.87 -24.56
C GLN A 120 0.39 -12.81 -25.67
N ALA A 121 -0.19 -11.62 -25.53
CA ALA A 121 0.01 -10.53 -26.48
C ALA A 121 1.48 -10.09 -26.58
N LEU A 122 2.18 -10.03 -25.44
CA LEU A 122 3.62 -9.73 -25.39
C LEU A 122 4.46 -10.83 -26.05
N ARG A 123 4.12 -12.10 -25.78
CA ARG A 123 4.79 -13.25 -26.40
C ARG A 123 4.61 -13.26 -27.93
N GLU A 124 3.42 -12.94 -28.42
CA GLU A 124 3.15 -12.79 -29.86
C GLU A 124 3.97 -11.66 -30.50
N ALA A 125 4.28 -10.61 -29.72
CA ALA A 125 5.20 -9.55 -30.11
C ALA A 125 6.70 -9.91 -29.94
N GLY A 126 7.02 -11.14 -29.53
CA GLY A 126 8.40 -11.62 -29.33
C GLY A 126 9.02 -11.25 -27.98
N ILE A 127 8.21 -10.86 -27.00
CA ILE A 127 8.65 -10.48 -25.65
C ILE A 127 8.20 -11.52 -24.64
N GLU A 128 9.15 -12.22 -24.03
CA GLU A 128 8.89 -13.18 -22.96
C GLU A 128 9.15 -12.54 -21.59
N LEU A 129 8.17 -12.62 -20.69
CA LEU A 129 8.29 -12.05 -19.36
C LEU A 129 9.08 -12.97 -18.43
N SER A 130 10.01 -12.40 -17.68
CA SER A 130 10.55 -13.05 -16.48
C SER A 130 9.51 -13.07 -15.36
N ASP A 131 9.68 -13.96 -14.38
CA ASP A 131 8.76 -14.08 -13.24
C ASP A 131 8.62 -12.76 -12.45
N PHE A 132 9.73 -12.04 -12.24
CA PHE A 132 9.71 -10.72 -11.63
C PHE A 132 8.87 -9.70 -12.42
N VAL A 133 8.97 -9.69 -13.75
CA VAL A 133 8.19 -8.75 -14.58
C VAL A 133 6.72 -9.17 -14.63
N ARG A 134 6.41 -10.47 -14.66
CA ARG A 134 5.06 -11.00 -14.49
C ARG A 134 4.45 -10.56 -13.15
N GLY A 135 5.23 -10.58 -12.07
CA GLY A 135 4.80 -10.07 -10.76
C GLY A 135 4.34 -8.60 -10.83
N ASN A 136 5.09 -7.76 -11.54
CA ASN A 136 4.70 -6.36 -11.78
C ASN A 136 3.43 -6.25 -12.64
N GLU A 137 3.24 -7.11 -13.66
CA GLU A 137 2.00 -7.15 -14.45
C GLU A 137 0.79 -7.50 -13.59
N LYS A 138 0.91 -8.47 -12.67
CA LYS A 138 -0.15 -8.77 -11.69
C LYS A 138 -0.48 -7.53 -10.87
N ALA A 139 0.51 -6.82 -10.32
CA ALA A 139 0.28 -5.61 -9.52
C ALA A 139 -0.41 -4.49 -10.32
N ARG A 140 -0.04 -4.28 -11.59
CA ARG A 140 -0.69 -3.31 -12.48
C ARG A 140 -2.12 -3.71 -12.84
N GLU A 141 -2.39 -4.98 -13.04
CA GLU A 141 -3.75 -5.46 -13.30
C GLU A 141 -4.66 -5.23 -12.10
N ARG A 142 -4.14 -5.41 -10.87
CA ARG A 142 -4.86 -5.07 -9.63
C ARG A 142 -5.19 -3.58 -9.54
N MET A 143 -4.25 -2.71 -9.90
CA MET A 143 -4.48 -1.26 -9.98
C MET A 143 -5.60 -0.95 -10.99
N LYS A 144 -5.51 -1.47 -12.22
CA LYS A 144 -6.51 -1.26 -13.28
C LYS A 144 -7.91 -1.69 -12.85
N ALA A 145 -8.03 -2.85 -12.19
CA ALA A 145 -9.30 -3.35 -11.68
C ALA A 145 -9.90 -2.39 -10.63
N GLN A 146 -9.11 -1.89 -9.69
CA GLN A 146 -9.56 -0.95 -8.66
C GLN A 146 -10.02 0.38 -9.27
N TYR A 147 -9.28 0.95 -10.21
CA TYR A 147 -9.71 2.17 -10.91
C TYR A 147 -10.98 1.96 -11.75
N SER A 148 -11.16 0.78 -12.34
CA SER A 148 -12.39 0.47 -13.08
C SER A 148 -13.61 0.45 -12.14
N ILE A 149 -13.44 -0.11 -10.94
CA ILE A 149 -14.48 -0.10 -9.91
C ILE A 149 -14.72 1.34 -9.45
N ALA A 150 -13.68 2.08 -9.08
CA ALA A 150 -13.76 3.47 -8.63
C ALA A 150 -14.45 4.37 -9.66
N GLY A 151 -14.08 4.28 -10.95
CA GLY A 151 -14.72 5.05 -12.02
C GLY A 151 -16.23 4.78 -12.13
N MET A 152 -16.66 3.54 -11.90
CA MET A 152 -18.07 3.15 -11.95
C MET A 152 -18.84 3.39 -10.65
N THR A 153 -18.16 3.68 -9.54
CA THR A 153 -18.75 3.95 -8.23
C THR A 153 -18.49 5.36 -7.72
N HIS A 154 -18.08 6.27 -8.61
CA HIS A 154 -17.66 7.64 -8.29
C HIS A 154 -16.65 7.67 -7.14
N GLY A 155 -15.70 6.75 -7.16
CA GLY A 155 -14.74 6.54 -6.08
C GLY A 155 -13.35 7.05 -6.38
N VAL A 156 -12.51 6.93 -5.36
CA VAL A 156 -11.05 7.03 -5.45
C VAL A 156 -10.42 5.76 -4.93
N VAL A 157 -9.23 5.44 -5.45
CA VAL A 157 -8.44 4.28 -5.05
C VAL A 157 -7.56 4.64 -3.86
N VAL A 158 -7.78 3.98 -2.74
CA VAL A 158 -6.96 4.11 -1.54
C VAL A 158 -5.70 3.29 -1.74
N GLY A 159 -4.54 3.86 -1.38
CA GLY A 159 -3.27 3.14 -1.36
C GLY A 159 -2.79 2.79 0.03
N THR A 160 -1.86 1.84 0.07
CA THR A 160 -1.28 1.30 1.30
C THR A 160 0.14 1.77 1.55
N ASP A 161 0.72 2.59 0.66
CA ASP A 161 2.09 3.08 0.79
C ASP A 161 2.29 3.78 2.15
N HIS A 162 3.37 3.40 2.80
CA HIS A 162 3.79 3.89 4.10
C HIS A 162 5.31 4.11 4.09
N ALA A 163 5.86 4.80 5.09
CA ALA A 163 7.26 5.27 5.05
C ALA A 163 8.28 4.13 4.85
N ALA A 164 8.06 2.95 5.44
CA ALA A 164 8.94 1.79 5.26
C ALA A 164 8.92 1.17 3.84
N GLU A 165 7.82 1.28 3.09
CA GLU A 165 7.77 0.91 1.66
C GLU A 165 8.33 2.03 0.78
N ALA A 166 7.99 3.28 1.10
CA ALA A 166 8.43 4.45 0.36
C ALA A 166 9.96 4.60 0.37
N ILE A 167 10.61 4.38 1.52
CA ILE A 167 12.07 4.51 1.65
C ILE A 167 12.82 3.49 0.79
N THR A 168 12.29 2.28 0.69
CA THR A 168 12.88 1.20 -0.11
C THR A 168 12.41 1.20 -1.56
N GLY A 169 11.31 1.92 -1.86
CA GLY A 169 10.61 1.86 -3.13
C GLY A 169 10.07 0.47 -3.42
N PHE A 170 9.69 -0.28 -2.38
CA PHE A 170 9.26 -1.67 -2.46
C PHE A 170 7.78 -1.79 -2.83
N PHE A 171 7.44 -1.22 -3.98
CA PHE A 171 6.12 -1.27 -4.60
C PHE A 171 6.27 -1.27 -6.12
N THR A 172 5.26 -1.74 -6.84
CA THR A 172 5.24 -1.66 -8.31
C THR A 172 4.85 -0.25 -8.74
N LYS A 173 5.71 0.42 -9.53
CA LYS A 173 5.38 1.75 -10.09
C LYS A 173 4.16 1.61 -11.02
N TYR A 174 3.12 2.40 -10.74
CA TYR A 174 1.80 2.32 -11.39
C TYR A 174 1.10 0.96 -11.23
N GLY A 175 1.51 0.16 -10.24
CA GLY A 175 0.74 -0.96 -9.71
C GLY A 175 0.09 -0.54 -8.41
N ASP A 176 0.45 -1.21 -7.32
CA ASP A 176 0.07 -0.84 -5.95
C ASP A 176 0.49 0.59 -5.56
N GLY A 177 1.57 1.14 -6.13
CA GLY A 177 1.92 2.56 -5.96
C GLY A 177 1.10 3.55 -6.80
N GLY A 178 0.18 3.08 -7.65
CA GLY A 178 -0.71 3.94 -8.45
C GLY A 178 -2.04 4.14 -7.73
N THR A 179 -2.12 5.12 -6.83
CA THR A 179 -3.29 5.36 -5.96
C THR A 179 -3.64 6.84 -5.92
N ASP A 180 -4.86 7.18 -5.50
CA ASP A 180 -5.33 8.57 -5.40
C ASP A 180 -5.02 9.18 -4.02
N ILE A 181 -5.07 8.36 -2.96
CA ILE A 181 -4.97 8.81 -1.58
C ILE A 181 -4.30 7.75 -0.69
N ASN A 182 -3.31 8.15 0.13
CA ASN A 182 -2.50 7.24 0.95
C ASN A 182 -2.62 7.60 2.45
N PRO A 183 -3.59 7.04 3.20
CA PRO A 183 -3.82 7.36 4.60
C PRO A 183 -2.72 6.84 5.55
N LEU A 184 -1.86 5.93 5.08
CA LEU A 184 -0.77 5.32 5.87
C LEU A 184 0.57 6.03 5.69
N HIS A 185 0.69 6.90 4.69
CA HIS A 185 1.90 7.68 4.46
C HIS A 185 2.28 8.41 5.75
N ARG A 186 3.58 8.36 6.10
CA ARG A 186 4.26 8.67 7.39
C ARG A 186 4.60 7.48 8.29
N LEU A 187 3.84 6.39 8.27
CA LEU A 187 4.00 5.32 9.25
C LEU A 187 5.14 4.38 8.86
N ASN A 188 5.96 3.98 9.82
CA ASN A 188 6.87 2.84 9.64
C ASN A 188 6.11 1.51 9.90
N LYS A 189 6.76 0.35 9.69
CA LYS A 189 6.08 -0.94 9.70
C LYS A 189 5.53 -1.29 11.08
N ARG A 190 6.31 -1.08 12.15
CA ARG A 190 5.88 -1.33 13.53
C ARG A 190 4.83 -0.34 14.02
N GLN A 191 4.83 0.89 13.55
CA GLN A 191 3.79 1.86 13.84
C GLN A 191 2.45 1.43 13.23
N GLY A 192 2.46 0.87 12.01
CA GLY A 192 1.26 0.22 11.43
C GLY A 192 0.71 -0.91 12.33
N LYS A 193 1.59 -1.75 12.89
CA LYS A 193 1.21 -2.79 13.86
C LYS A 193 0.59 -2.21 15.13
N GLN A 194 1.14 -1.11 15.65
CA GLN A 194 0.60 -0.43 16.84
C GLN A 194 -0.83 0.04 16.61
N LEU A 195 -1.12 0.66 15.45
CA LEU A 195 -2.48 1.09 15.11
C LEU A 195 -3.45 -0.09 15.00
N LEU A 196 -3.05 -1.19 14.34
CA LEU A 196 -3.88 -2.39 14.25
C LEU A 196 -4.17 -3.00 15.62
N ALA A 197 -3.17 -3.08 16.50
CA ALA A 197 -3.34 -3.55 17.87
C ALA A 197 -4.31 -2.65 18.66
N THR A 198 -4.18 -1.32 18.55
CA THR A 198 -5.10 -0.36 19.17
C THR A 198 -6.53 -0.49 18.65
N LEU A 199 -6.72 -0.82 17.37
CA LEU A 199 -8.03 -1.06 16.76
C LEU A 199 -8.64 -2.44 17.09
N GLY A 200 -7.95 -3.28 17.87
CA GLY A 200 -8.43 -4.62 18.24
C GLY A 200 -8.32 -5.63 17.08
N CYS A 201 -7.39 -5.43 16.15
CA CYS A 201 -7.14 -6.38 15.07
C CYS A 201 -6.63 -7.72 15.60
N PRO A 202 -7.08 -8.88 15.06
CA PRO A 202 -6.49 -10.18 15.37
C PRO A 202 -4.97 -10.19 15.15
N GLU A 203 -4.22 -10.73 16.13
CA GLU A 203 -2.76 -10.64 16.12
C GLU A 203 -2.10 -11.26 14.89
N HIS A 204 -2.68 -12.34 14.34
CA HIS A 204 -2.10 -13.04 13.20
C HIS A 204 -2.05 -12.17 11.94
N LEU A 205 -2.96 -11.20 11.78
CA LEU A 205 -2.99 -10.32 10.61
C LEU A 205 -1.83 -9.32 10.56
N TYR A 206 -1.31 -8.90 11.71
CA TYR A 206 -0.23 -7.88 11.78
C TYR A 206 1.11 -8.42 12.30
N LYS A 207 1.14 -9.65 12.83
CA LYS A 207 2.39 -10.35 13.19
C LYS A 207 2.89 -11.31 12.12
N LYS A 208 2.12 -11.58 11.06
CA LYS A 208 2.58 -12.43 9.94
C LYS A 208 3.80 -11.84 9.25
N VAL A 209 4.62 -12.72 8.66
CA VAL A 209 5.79 -12.34 7.88
C VAL A 209 5.31 -11.59 6.62
N PRO A 210 5.75 -10.34 6.38
CA PRO A 210 5.38 -9.61 5.18
C PRO A 210 5.93 -10.27 3.91
N THR A 211 5.08 -10.42 2.90
CA THR A 211 5.44 -10.92 1.56
C THR A 211 4.60 -10.18 0.51
N ALA A 212 5.18 -9.96 -0.67
CA ALA A 212 4.46 -9.37 -1.80
C ALA A 212 3.59 -10.38 -2.60
N ASP A 213 3.87 -11.69 -2.45
CA ASP A 213 3.22 -12.81 -3.17
C ASP A 213 3.03 -12.58 -4.69
N LEU A 214 4.08 -12.10 -5.36
CA LEU A 214 4.06 -11.76 -6.79
C LEU A 214 4.71 -12.81 -7.70
N GLU A 215 5.71 -13.53 -7.19
CA GLU A 215 6.55 -14.48 -7.96
C GLU A 215 5.93 -15.88 -7.98
N ASP A 216 5.77 -16.49 -9.16
CA ASP A 216 5.26 -17.85 -9.31
C ASP A 216 6.30 -18.90 -8.89
N ASP A 217 7.59 -18.63 -9.14
CA ASP A 217 8.67 -19.57 -8.86
C ASP A 217 9.15 -19.49 -7.40
N ARG A 218 8.90 -18.35 -6.74
CA ARG A 218 9.23 -18.09 -5.32
C ARG A 218 8.02 -17.46 -4.61
N PRO A 219 6.89 -18.19 -4.50
CA PRO A 219 5.73 -17.68 -3.80
C PRO A 219 6.12 -17.33 -2.36
N SER A 220 5.62 -16.20 -1.87
CA SER A 220 5.89 -15.72 -0.51
C SER A 220 7.37 -15.48 -0.14
N LEU A 221 8.25 -15.10 -1.08
CA LEU A 221 9.60 -14.61 -0.75
C LEU A 221 9.50 -13.45 0.27
N PRO A 222 10.14 -13.54 1.46
CA PRO A 222 10.07 -12.46 2.44
C PRO A 222 10.71 -11.19 1.89
N ASP A 223 10.05 -10.05 2.10
CA ASP A 223 10.52 -8.75 1.61
C ASP A 223 11.96 -8.45 2.07
N GLU A 224 12.28 -8.80 3.31
CA GLU A 224 13.59 -8.58 3.92
C GLU A 224 14.71 -9.31 3.17
N ALA A 225 14.42 -10.49 2.59
CA ALA A 225 15.38 -11.24 1.79
C ALA A 225 15.64 -10.55 0.44
N ALA A 226 14.63 -9.93 -0.16
CA ALA A 226 14.77 -9.15 -1.39
C ALA A 226 15.47 -7.81 -1.14
N LEU A 227 15.24 -7.19 0.02
CA LEU A 227 15.78 -5.88 0.39
C LEU A 227 17.20 -5.97 0.96
N GLY A 228 17.59 -7.11 1.54
CA GLY A 228 18.86 -7.27 2.24
C GLY A 228 18.93 -6.50 3.56
N VAL A 229 17.78 -6.10 4.10
CA VAL A 229 17.63 -5.37 5.37
C VAL A 229 16.28 -5.71 5.99
N THR A 230 16.22 -5.79 7.32
CA THR A 230 14.99 -6.11 8.05
C THR A 230 14.09 -4.89 8.21
N TYR A 231 12.79 -5.11 8.41
CA TYR A 231 11.85 -4.05 8.77
C TYR A 231 12.21 -3.39 10.09
N ASP A 232 12.78 -4.11 11.05
CA ASP A 232 13.24 -3.48 12.30
C ASP A 232 14.37 -2.47 12.06
N ASN A 233 15.30 -2.77 11.16
CA ASN A 233 16.34 -1.83 10.76
C ASN A 233 15.77 -0.63 10.00
N ILE A 234 14.80 -0.85 9.10
CA ILE A 234 14.12 0.23 8.37
C ILE A 234 13.37 1.14 9.35
N ASP A 235 12.63 0.56 10.29
CA ASP A 235 11.86 1.29 11.28
C ASP A 235 12.77 2.06 12.24
N ASP A 236 13.87 1.46 12.70
CA ASP A 236 14.89 2.14 13.50
C ASP A 236 15.53 3.31 12.75
N TYR A 237 15.79 3.16 11.46
CA TYR A 237 16.30 4.24 10.61
C TYR A 237 15.29 5.40 10.54
N LEU A 238 14.03 5.10 10.26
CA LEU A 238 12.93 6.07 10.15
C LEU A 238 12.58 6.74 11.49
N GLU A 239 12.89 6.10 12.61
CA GLU A 239 12.73 6.65 13.95
C GLU A 239 13.90 7.53 14.40
N GLY A 240 14.93 7.67 13.56
CA GLY A 240 16.12 8.48 13.83
C GLY A 240 17.13 7.81 14.76
N LYS A 241 17.07 6.49 14.91
CA LYS A 241 18.06 5.74 15.70
C LYS A 241 19.37 5.62 14.91
N THR A 242 20.47 5.48 15.66
CA THR A 242 21.78 5.18 15.08
C THR A 242 21.88 3.69 14.77
N LEU A 243 22.26 3.37 13.54
CA LEU A 243 22.43 2.01 13.03
C LEU A 243 23.89 1.74 12.66
N ASP A 244 24.21 0.46 12.42
CA ASP A 244 25.46 0.10 11.75
C ASP A 244 25.57 0.84 10.40
N PRO A 245 26.72 1.47 10.09
CA PRO A 245 26.90 2.23 8.85
C PRO A 245 26.63 1.42 7.57
N ALA A 246 26.89 0.11 7.55
CA ALA A 246 26.60 -0.73 6.40
C ALA A 246 25.09 -0.91 6.20
N ILE A 247 24.32 -1.03 7.28
CA ILE A 247 22.85 -1.14 7.23
C ILE A 247 22.24 0.18 6.75
N ALA A 248 22.66 1.31 7.33
CA ALA A 248 22.22 2.64 6.90
C ALA A 248 22.50 2.87 5.40
N LYS A 249 23.69 2.48 4.94
CA LYS A 249 24.07 2.58 3.52
C LYS A 249 23.19 1.73 2.60
N THR A 250 22.76 0.54 3.03
CA THR A 250 21.82 -0.29 2.26
C THR A 250 20.48 0.41 2.10
N ILE A 251 19.93 0.97 3.19
CA ILE A 251 18.65 1.69 3.18
C ILE A 251 18.73 2.94 2.29
N GLU A 252 19.77 3.76 2.47
CA GLU A 252 20.01 4.96 1.66
C GLU A 252 20.23 4.63 0.18
N GLY A 253 20.91 3.51 -0.10
CA GLY A 253 21.08 2.98 -1.46
C GLY A 253 19.74 2.68 -2.12
N TRP A 254 18.80 2.05 -1.41
CA TRP A 254 17.44 1.84 -1.91
C TRP A 254 16.69 3.15 -2.13
N TYR A 255 16.79 4.09 -1.19
CA TYR A 255 16.16 5.40 -1.32
C TYR A 255 16.63 6.10 -2.60
N VAL A 256 17.93 6.23 -2.80
CA VAL A 256 18.49 6.88 -4.01
C VAL A 256 18.10 6.12 -5.28
N LYS A 257 18.22 4.79 -5.28
CA LYS A 257 17.91 3.94 -6.46
C LYS A 257 16.45 4.06 -6.90
N THR A 258 15.53 4.29 -5.97
CA THR A 258 14.09 4.27 -6.22
C THR A 258 13.44 5.65 -6.21
N GLU A 259 14.22 6.73 -6.19
CA GLU A 259 13.74 8.12 -6.18
C GLU A 259 12.74 8.43 -7.30
N HIS A 260 12.94 7.81 -8.46
CA HIS A 260 12.03 7.90 -9.60
C HIS A 260 10.61 7.34 -9.33
N LYS A 261 10.41 6.55 -8.28
CA LYS A 261 9.09 6.03 -7.89
C LYS A 261 8.32 6.98 -6.97
N ARG A 262 9.01 7.91 -6.30
CA ARG A 262 8.41 8.90 -5.38
C ARG A 262 8.19 10.28 -6.01
N HIS A 263 8.51 10.42 -7.28
CA HIS A 263 8.26 11.63 -8.07
C HIS A 263 7.30 11.33 -9.22
N LEU A 264 6.64 12.39 -9.68
CA LEU A 264 5.94 12.41 -10.96
C LEU A 264 6.90 12.03 -12.12
N PRO A 265 6.39 11.71 -13.32
CA PRO A 265 7.23 11.53 -14.50
C PRO A 265 8.20 12.70 -14.67
N ILE A 266 9.48 12.37 -14.85
CA ILE A 266 10.57 13.35 -14.97
C ILE A 266 10.29 14.27 -16.17
N THR A 267 10.40 15.57 -15.92
CA THR A 267 10.25 16.65 -16.89
C THR A 267 11.60 17.32 -17.13
N VAL A 268 11.67 18.17 -18.16
CA VAL A 268 12.87 18.98 -18.46
C VAL A 268 13.21 20.00 -17.37
N PHE A 269 12.32 20.21 -16.40
CA PHE A 269 12.48 21.14 -15.28
C PHE A 269 12.96 20.48 -13.99
N ASP A 270 13.06 19.14 -13.96
CA ASP A 270 13.47 18.40 -12.77
C ASP A 270 15.00 18.30 -12.66
N ASP A 271 15.50 18.55 -11.46
CA ASP A 271 16.94 18.51 -11.13
C ASP A 271 17.30 17.41 -10.11
N PHE A 272 16.32 16.78 -9.44
CA PHE A 272 16.60 15.80 -8.36
C PHE A 272 17.43 14.58 -8.82
N TRP A 273 17.35 14.23 -10.10
CA TRP A 273 18.07 13.09 -10.69
C TRP A 273 19.47 13.46 -11.19
N LYS A 274 19.81 14.76 -11.26
CA LYS A 274 21.11 15.27 -11.71
C LYS A 274 22.09 15.23 -10.52
N LYS A 275 22.60 14.04 -10.21
CA LYS A 275 23.59 13.83 -9.14
C LYS A 275 24.99 13.71 -9.73
#